data_AF-A0A1F8C3K7-F1
#
_entry.id   AF-A0A1F8C3K7-F1
#
_cell.length_a   1.000
_cell.length_b   1.000
_cell.length_c   1.000
_cell.angle_alpha   90.00
_cell.angle_beta   90.00
_cell.angle_gamma   90.00
#
_symmetry.space_group_name_H-M   'P 1'
#
loop_
_entity.id
_entity.type
_entity.pdbx_description
1 polymer ?
#
loop_
_entity_poly.entity_id
_entity_poly.type
_entity_poly.pdbx_seq_one_letter_code
_entity_poly.pdbx_strand_id
1 'polypeptide(L)' 'MGKYLVAWVPEEPRLSHTQLQTIVDICVNIGTVGLGSVVLPTIIGRWSVPAFVFGLTGTLGFWYAAIRVSRRIL' A
#
# COMPACT_ATOMS: atom_id res chain seq x y z
N MET A 1 -22.24 -41.86 -17.68
CA MET A 1 -21.27 -40.85 -18.17
C MET A 1 -21.24 -39.70 -17.17
N GLY A 2 -20.35 -39.77 -16.18
CA GLY A 2 -20.26 -38.76 -15.11
C GLY A 2 -19.58 -37.49 -15.62
N LYS A 3 -20.26 -36.36 -15.50
CA LYS A 3 -19.71 -35.03 -15.79
C LYS A 3 -18.94 -34.57 -14.56
N TYR A 4 -17.61 -34.64 -14.61
CA TYR A 4 -16.75 -34.05 -13.58
C TYR A 4 -16.62 -32.56 -13.88
N LEU A 5 -17.28 -31.71 -13.09
CA LEU A 5 -17.02 -30.27 -13.06
C LEU A 5 -15.71 -30.08 -12.29
N VAL A 6 -14.59 -30.10 -13.01
CA VAL A 6 -13.30 -29.67 -12.47
C VAL A 6 -13.36 -28.15 -12.34
N ALA A 7 -13.80 -27.67 -11.17
CA ALA A 7 -13.68 -26.26 -10.83
C ALA A 7 -12.18 -25.95 -10.69
N TRP A 8 -11.62 -25.26 -11.68
CA TRP A 8 -10.33 -24.61 -11.58
C TRP A 8 -10.45 -23.53 -10.51
N VAL A 9 -10.07 -23.86 -9.27
CA VAL A 9 -9.85 -22.88 -8.22
C VAL A 9 -8.43 -22.37 -8.45
N PRO A 10 -8.24 -21.12 -8.92
CA PRO A 10 -6.89 -20.58 -9.03
C PRO A 10 -6.30 -20.54 -7.62
N GLU A 11 -5.21 -21.28 -7.45
CA GLU A 11 -4.48 -21.34 -6.20
C GLU A 11 -4.01 -19.92 -5.88
N GLU A 12 -4.47 -19.36 -4.75
CA GLU A 12 -4.11 -18.00 -4.37
C GLU A 12 -2.58 -17.87 -4.34
N PRO A 13 -2.01 -16.81 -4.92
CA PRO A 13 -0.56 -16.64 -4.94
C PRO A 13 -0.05 -16.53 -3.50
N ARG A 14 0.56 -17.61 -3.02
CA ARG A 14 1.25 -17.66 -1.72
C ARG A 14 2.54 -16.86 -1.87
N LEU A 15 2.46 -15.57 -1.57
CA LEU A 15 3.62 -14.69 -1.54
C LEU A 15 4.65 -15.22 -0.54
N SER A 16 5.91 -15.31 -0.96
CA SER A 16 7.00 -15.64 -0.04
C SER A 16 7.18 -14.55 1.00
N HIS A 17 7.80 -14.91 2.13
CA HIS A 17 8.11 -13.95 3.20
C HIS A 17 8.93 -12.75 2.70
N THR A 18 9.81 -12.97 1.73
CA THR A 18 10.59 -11.92 1.05
C THR A 18 9.72 -11.01 0.19
N GLN A 19 8.76 -11.55 -0.56
CA GLN A 19 7.84 -10.75 -1.37
C GLN A 19 6.91 -9.89 -0.50
N LEU A 20 6.44 -10.44 0.62
CA LEU A 20 5.66 -9.70 1.61
C LEU A 20 6.46 -8.54 2.23
N GLN A 21 7.73 -8.77 2.58
CA GLN A 21 8.62 -7.69 3.05
C GLN A 21 8.82 -6.61 1.98
N THR A 22 9.04 -6.99 0.71
CA THR A 22 9.17 -6.03 -0.39
C THR A 22 7.91 -5.17 -0.55
N ILE A 23 6.72 -5.76 -0.40
CA ILE A 23 5.45 -5.02 -0.46
C ILE A 23 5.35 -4.01 0.70
N VAL A 24 5.73 -4.41 1.91
CA VAL A 24 5.77 -3.50 3.06
C VAL A 24 6.72 -2.34 2.81
N ASP A 25 7.94 -2.61 2.32
CA ASP A 25 8.93 -1.58 2.03
C ASP A 25 8.46 -0.61 0.95
N ILE A 26 7.82 -1.10 -0.11
CA ILE A 26 7.22 -0.25 -1.16
C ILE A 26 6.13 0.62 -0.55
N CYS A 27 5.21 0.06 0.24
CA CYS A 27 4.13 0.83 0.85
C CYS A 27 4.65 1.89 1.83
N VAL A 28 5.69 1.58 2.61
CA VAL A 28 6.34 2.55 3.51
C VAL A 28 7.03 3.66 2.72
N ASN A 29 7.77 3.33 1.66
CA ASN A 29 8.46 4.32 0.82
C ASN A 29 7.48 5.22 0.06
N ILE A 30 6.36 4.70 -0.42
CA ILE A 30 5.31 5.54 -1.02
C ILE A 30 4.70 6.48 0.03
N GLY A 31 4.46 5.97 1.25
CA GLY A 31 3.99 6.79 2.36
C GLY A 31 4.94 7.95 2.70
N THR A 32 6.24 7.68 2.80
CA THR A 32 7.25 8.70 3.08
C THR A 32 7.40 9.72 1.95
N VAL A 33 7.34 9.30 0.69
CA VAL A 33 7.31 10.20 -0.47
C VAL A 33 6.08 11.10 -0.45
N GLY A 34 4.90 10.55 -0.13
CA GLY A 34 3.67 11.33 0.01
C GLY A 34 3.73 12.34 1.16
N LEU A 35 4.41 12.01 2.26
CA LEU A 35 4.68 12.99 3.33
C LEU A 35 5.60 14.11 2.84
N GLY A 36 6.67 13.76 2.11
CA GLY A 36 7.57 14.74 1.51
C GLY A 36 6.86 15.68 0.53
N SER A 37 5.94 15.16 -0.28
CA SER A 37 5.17 15.94 -1.25
C SER A 37 4.15 16.88 -0.60
N VAL A 38 3.76 16.62 0.65
CA VAL A 38 2.92 17.52 1.46
C VAL A 38 3.77 18.54 2.21
N VAL A 39 4.90 18.12 2.79
CA VAL A 39 5.77 18.97 3.61
C VAL A 39 6.46 20.05 2.77
N LEU A 40 6.97 19.72 1.58
CA LEU A 40 7.63 20.67 0.67
C LEU A 40 6.78 21.90 0.29
N PRO A 41 5.56 21.76 -0.26
CA PRO A 41 4.72 22.90 -0.62
C PRO A 41 4.25 23.70 0.61
N THR A 42 4.15 23.06 1.77
CA THR A 42 3.84 23.72 3.04
C THR A 42 4.94 24.70 3.44
N ILE A 43 6.22 24.31 3.27
CA ILE A 43 7.39 25.16 3.56
C ILE A 43 7.55 26.28 2.51
N ILE A 44 7.22 26.02 1.25
CA ILE A 44 7.36 26.99 0.14
C ILE A 44 6.21 28.02 0.12
N GLY A 45 5.29 28.00 1.10
CA GLY A 45 4.19 28.95 1.22
C GLY A 45 3.08 28.79 0.17
N ARG A 46 3.14 27.71 -0.64
CA ARG A 46 2.10 27.36 -1.62
C ARG A 46 1.09 26.41 -0.98
N TRP A 47 0.30 26.95 -0.06
CA TRP A 47 -0.72 26.19 0.66
C TRP A 47 -1.94 25.97 -0.23
N SER A 48 -2.13 24.73 -0.66
CA SER A 48 -3.39 24.24 -1.20
C SER A 48 -3.95 23.22 -0.21
N VAL A 49 -4.95 23.65 0.59
CA VAL A 49 -5.67 22.80 1.53
C VAL A 49 -6.14 21.48 0.89
N PRO A 50 -6.72 21.46 -0.33
CA PRO A 50 -7.09 20.19 -0.94
C PRO A 50 -5.86 19.31 -1.26
N ALA A 51 -4.75 19.87 -1.74
CA ALA A 51 -3.53 19.08 -2.01
C ALA A 51 -2.94 18.47 -0.72
N PHE A 52 -2.98 19.21 0.39
CA PHE A 52 -2.58 18.71 1.70
C PHE A 52 -3.44 17.54 2.15
N VAL A 53 -4.77 17.69 2.08
CA VAL A 53 -5.72 16.65 2.49
C VAL A 53 -5.54 15.39 1.64
N PHE A 54 -5.47 15.53 0.31
CA PHE A 54 -5.27 14.39 -0.59
C PHE A 54 -3.94 13.68 -0.32
N GLY A 55 -2.83 14.42 -0.19
CA GLY A 55 -1.53 13.85 0.11
C GLY A 55 -1.50 13.12 1.46
N LEU A 56 -2.09 13.71 2.50
CA LEU A 56 -2.16 13.11 3.83
C LEU A 56 -2.99 11.81 3.83
N THR A 57 -4.17 11.82 3.19
CA THR A 57 -5.00 10.62 3.07
C THR A 57 -4.33 9.52 2.26
N GLY A 58 -3.61 9.87 1.19
CA GLY A 58 -2.84 8.90 0.39
C GLY A 58 -1.73 8.25 1.21
N THR A 59 -0.91 9.06 1.90
CA THR A 59 0.16 8.54 2.78
C THR A 59 -0.38 7.65 3.88
N LEU A 60 -1.44 8.07 4.57
CA LEU A 60 -2.07 7.28 5.63
C LEU A 60 -2.65 5.97 5.09
N GLY A 61 -3.23 5.99 3.88
CA GLY A 61 -3.73 4.79 3.21
C GLY A 61 -2.62 3.78 2.91
N PHE A 62 -1.49 4.23 2.37
CA PHE A 62 -0.35 3.37 2.07
C PHE A 62 0.33 2.82 3.34
N TRP A 63 0.45 3.63 4.40
CA TRP A 63 0.95 3.14 5.69
C TRP A 63 0.00 2.15 6.35
N TYR A 64 -1.31 2.38 6.27
CA TYR A 64 -2.29 1.43 6.77
C TYR A 64 -2.21 0.08 6.02
N ALA A 65 -2.05 0.12 4.69
CA ALA A 65 -1.83 -1.07 3.89
C ALA A 65 -0.52 -1.80 4.28
N ALA A 66 0.58 -1.07 4.48
CA ALA A 66 1.85 -1.63 4.94
C ALA A 66 1.70 -2.35 6.29
N ILE A 67 1.01 -1.74 7.25
CA ILE A 67 0.75 -2.32 8.58
C ILE A 67 -0.15 -3.57 8.47
N ARG A 68 -1.16 -3.54 7.61
CA ARG A 68 -2.05 -4.70 7.38
C ARG A 68 -1.29 -5.87 6.76
N VAL A 69 -0.37 -5.60 5.85
CA VAL A 69 0.47 -6.61 5.22
C VAL A 69 1.52 -7.14 6.19
N SER A 70 2.16 -6.27 6.99
CA SER A 70 3.18 -6.70 7.96
C SER A 70 2.62 -7.61 9.06
N ARG A 71 1.35 -7.39 9.48
CA ARG A 71 0.64 -8.29 10.40
C ARG A 71 0.34 -9.68 9.84
N ARG A 72 0.51 -9.91 8.53
CA ARG A 72 0.43 -11.25 7.93
C ARG A 72 1.79 -11.96 7.87
N ILE A 73 2.86 -11.26 8.23
CA ILE A 73 4.24 -11.75 8.23
C ILE A 73 4.64 -12.20 9.65
N LEU A 74 4.23 -11.44 10.68
CA LEU A 74 4.35 -11.77 12.11
C LEU A 74 3.36 -12.87 12.53
#